data_AF-A0A3D5BUP7-F1
#
_entry.id   AF-A0A3D5BUP7-F1
#
_cell.length_a   1.000
_cell.length_b   1.000
_cell.length_c   1.000
_cell.angle_alpha   90.00
_cell.angle_beta   90.00
_cell.angle_gamma   90.00
#
_symmetry.space_group_name_H-M   'P 1'
#
loop_
_entity.id
_entity.type
_entity.pdbx_description
1 polymer ?
#
loop_
_entity_poly.entity_id
_entity_poly.type
_entity_poly.pdbx_seq_one_letter_code
_entity_poly.pdbx_strand_id
1 'polypeptide(L)'
;VLVNVINEAGALPTKNFRTGKFDGAEKISGETLAANIEKRGGKTKHGCHTGCVIQCSQVYHDQAGKFKTTGFEYETIWGFGANLLIDNLDDIAEMDRTCDEVGMDTIEMANTMAMAMEGG
;
A
#
# COMPACT_ATOMS: atom_id res chain seq x y z
N VAL A 1 2.47 -8.31 6.23
CA VAL A 1 1.76 -9.06 7.26
C VAL A 1 0.27 -8.73 7.30
N LEU A 2 -0.13 -7.49 7.60
CA LEU A 2 -1.54 -7.19 7.89
C LEU A 2 -2.51 -7.48 6.74
N VAL A 3 -2.13 -7.17 5.49
CA VAL A 3 -2.92 -7.51 4.28
C VAL A 3 -3.35 -8.98 4.25
N ASN A 4 -2.40 -9.90 4.43
CA ASN A 4 -2.68 -11.34 4.39
C ASN A 4 -3.58 -11.77 5.55
N VAL A 5 -3.31 -11.27 6.76
CA VAL A 5 -4.13 -11.58 7.95
C VAL A 5 -5.59 -11.16 7.73
N ILE A 6 -5.81 -9.95 7.22
CA ILE A 6 -7.15 -9.41 6.98
C ILE A 6 -7.84 -10.11 5.79
N ASN A 7 -7.09 -10.47 4.75
CA ASN A 7 -7.59 -11.27 3.62
C ASN A 7 -8.05 -12.66 4.06
N GLU A 8 -7.26 -13.35 4.89
CA GLU A 8 -7.62 -14.67 5.40
C GLU A 8 -8.86 -14.63 6.29
N ALA A 9 -8.98 -13.58 7.10
CA ALA A 9 -10.18 -13.30 7.90
C ALA A 9 -11.43 -12.98 7.06
N GLY A 10 -11.29 -12.75 5.74
CA GLY A 10 -12.39 -12.38 4.86
C GLY A 10 -12.87 -10.94 5.08
N ALA A 11 -11.98 -10.06 5.53
CA ALA A 11 -12.27 -8.67 5.86
C ALA A 11 -11.44 -7.66 5.05
N LEU A 12 -10.71 -8.09 4.01
CA LEU A 12 -9.92 -7.20 3.15
C LEU A 12 -10.86 -6.54 2.15
N PRO A 13 -11.12 -5.22 2.27
CA PRO A 13 -12.14 -4.63 1.42
C PRO A 13 -11.66 -4.59 -0.02
N THR A 14 -12.46 -5.23 -0.88
CA THR A 14 -12.08 -5.53 -2.26
C THR A 14 -13.20 -5.10 -3.19
N LYS A 15 -12.85 -4.45 -4.30
CA LYS A 15 -13.80 -3.97 -5.31
C LYS A 15 -14.89 -3.08 -4.71
N ASN A 16 -14.50 -1.94 -4.13
CA ASN A 16 -15.38 -1.05 -3.39
C ASN A 16 -16.23 -1.78 -2.33
N PHE A 17 -15.56 -2.52 -1.44
CA PHE A 17 -16.19 -3.29 -0.36
C PHE A 17 -17.18 -4.40 -0.79
N ARG A 18 -17.26 -4.76 -2.07
CA ARG A 18 -18.18 -5.82 -2.55
C ARG A 18 -17.79 -7.21 -2.09
N THR A 19 -16.51 -7.46 -1.87
CA THR A 19 -15.99 -8.71 -1.31
C THR A 19 -14.95 -8.42 -0.23
N GLY A 20 -14.75 -9.39 0.67
CA GLY A 20 -13.77 -9.31 1.76
C GLY A 20 -12.46 -10.05 1.48
N LYS A 21 -12.26 -10.52 0.24
CA LYS A 21 -11.07 -11.24 -0.20
C LYS A 21 -10.63 -10.76 -1.58
N PHE A 22 -9.31 -10.70 -1.76
CA PHE A 22 -8.65 -10.37 -3.02
C PHE A 22 -7.63 -11.44 -3.40
N ASP A 23 -7.76 -12.01 -4.59
CA ASP A 23 -6.85 -13.06 -5.09
C ASP A 23 -5.41 -12.55 -5.23
N GLY A 24 -5.22 -11.25 -5.49
CA GLY A 24 -3.92 -10.59 -5.59
C GLY A 24 -3.29 -10.16 -4.26
N ALA A 25 -3.92 -10.46 -3.11
CA ALA A 25 -3.50 -9.94 -1.80
C ALA A 25 -2.03 -10.24 -1.46
N GLU A 26 -1.53 -11.43 -1.82
CA GLU A 26 -0.13 -11.80 -1.55
C GLU A 26 0.87 -10.88 -2.27
N LYS A 27 0.54 -10.41 -3.47
CA LYS A 27 1.45 -9.55 -4.25
C LYS A 27 1.58 -8.14 -3.67
N ILE A 28 0.58 -7.72 -2.90
CA ILE A 28 0.57 -6.43 -2.19
C ILE A 28 0.73 -6.63 -0.67
N SER A 29 1.15 -7.81 -0.24
CA SER A 29 1.35 -8.11 1.18
C SER A 29 2.54 -7.33 1.74
N GLY A 30 2.56 -7.14 3.06
CA GLY A 30 3.71 -6.54 3.72
C GLY A 30 4.99 -7.39 3.60
N GLU A 31 4.86 -8.70 3.39
CA GLU A 31 5.95 -9.63 3.14
C GLU A 31 6.56 -9.37 1.76
N THR A 32 5.73 -9.28 0.72
CA THR A 32 6.17 -8.91 -0.64
C THR A 32 6.75 -7.50 -0.67
N LEU A 33 6.14 -6.56 0.05
CA LEU A 33 6.67 -5.20 0.23
C LEU A 33 8.07 -5.22 0.82
N ALA A 34 8.27 -5.93 1.94
CA ALA A 34 9.58 -6.01 2.60
C ALA A 34 10.64 -6.65 1.67
N ALA A 35 10.30 -7.75 0.98
CA ALA A 35 11.19 -8.39 0.03
C ALA A 35 11.60 -7.45 -1.13
N ASN A 36 10.65 -6.66 -1.65
CA ASN A 36 10.93 -5.66 -2.67
C ASN A 36 11.84 -4.54 -2.15
N ILE A 37 11.57 -4.03 -0.95
CA ILE A 37 12.39 -2.99 -0.32
C ILE A 37 13.84 -3.46 -0.16
N GLU A 38 14.04 -4.64 0.41
CA GLU A 38 15.37 -5.22 0.63
C GLU A 38 16.12 -5.42 -0.69
N LYS A 39 15.45 -5.96 -1.71
CA LYS A 39 16.02 -6.17 -3.04
C LYS A 39 16.43 -4.86 -3.73
N ARG A 40 15.72 -3.77 -3.46
CA ARG A 40 15.87 -2.49 -4.17
C ARG A 40 16.64 -1.44 -3.36
N GLY A 41 17.25 -1.84 -2.25
CA GLY A 41 18.07 -0.96 -1.41
C GLY A 41 17.30 0.12 -0.66
N GLY A 42 16.00 -0.10 -0.41
CA GLY A 42 15.19 0.77 0.44
C GLY A 42 15.42 0.49 1.94
N LYS A 43 14.48 0.93 2.79
CA LYS A 43 14.53 0.67 4.25
C LYS A 43 13.25 0.03 4.72
N THR A 44 13.34 -1.15 5.31
CA THR A 44 12.19 -1.84 5.94
C THR A 44 11.87 -1.29 7.35
N LYS A 45 12.72 -0.39 7.85
CA LYS A 45 12.59 0.26 9.16
C LYS A 45 13.04 1.71 9.06
N HIS A 46 12.10 2.62 9.31
CA HIS A 46 12.32 4.05 9.33
C HIS A 46 11.62 4.65 10.56
N GLY A 47 12.40 5.33 11.40
CA GLY A 47 11.88 6.00 12.60
C GLY A 47 11.48 7.43 12.30
N CYS A 48 10.29 7.85 12.77
CA CYS A 48 9.79 9.21 12.54
C CYS A 48 10.59 10.29 13.29
N HIS A 49 11.24 9.92 14.39
CA HIS A 49 12.08 10.80 15.19
C HIS A 49 13.21 10.02 15.88
N THR A 50 14.22 10.74 16.37
CA THR A 50 15.30 10.16 17.19
C THR A 50 14.71 9.45 18.41
N GLY A 51 15.06 8.18 18.59
CA GLY A 51 14.58 7.35 19.71
C GLY A 51 13.30 6.56 19.43
N CYS A 52 12.70 6.66 18.23
CA CYS A 52 11.62 5.75 17.85
C CYS A 52 12.16 4.31 17.77
N VAL A 53 11.79 3.45 18.73
CA VAL A 53 12.26 2.06 18.81
C VAL A 53 11.52 1.12 17.86
N ILE A 54 10.30 1.47 17.46
CA ILE A 54 9.44 0.63 16.61
C ILE A 54 9.85 0.74 15.14
N GLN A 55 10.10 1.97 14.66
CA GLN A 55 10.52 2.25 13.28
C GLN A 55 9.58 1.63 12.22
N CYS A 56 8.27 1.82 12.39
CA CYS A 56 7.25 1.16 11.56
C CYS A 56 7.20 1.66 10.12
N SER A 57 7.71 2.87 9.84
CA SER A 57 7.69 3.44 8.49
C SER A 57 8.70 2.73 7.58
N GLN A 58 8.49 2.88 6.28
CA GLN A 58 9.20 2.18 5.22
C GLN A 58 9.71 3.20 4.20
N VAL A 59 10.86 2.94 3.57
CA VAL A 59 11.32 3.68 2.38
C VAL A 59 11.29 2.73 1.20
N TYR A 60 10.41 2.99 0.24
CA TYR A 60 10.19 2.16 -0.92
C TYR A 60 10.88 2.74 -2.16
N HIS A 61 11.65 1.90 -2.84
CA HIS A 61 12.36 2.26 -4.07
C HIS A 61 11.73 1.59 -5.29
N ASP A 62 11.84 2.25 -6.44
CA ASP A 62 11.48 1.68 -7.73
C ASP A 62 12.46 0.58 -8.18
N GLN A 63 12.19 -0.01 -9.34
CA GLN A 63 13.02 -1.08 -9.91
C GLN A 63 14.45 -0.63 -10.28
N ALA A 64 14.67 0.69 -10.44
CA ALA A 64 15.99 1.27 -10.68
C ALA A 64 16.73 1.61 -9.36
N GLY A 65 16.13 1.31 -8.20
CA GLY A 65 16.69 1.60 -6.88
C GLY A 65 16.59 3.07 -6.48
N LYS A 66 15.76 3.86 -7.16
CA LYS A 66 15.50 5.26 -6.82
C LYS A 66 14.34 5.36 -5.83
N PHE A 67 14.42 6.33 -4.92
CA PHE A 67 13.32 6.69 -4.02
C PHE A 67 12.02 6.89 -4.79
N LYS A 68 10.96 6.19 -4.36
CA LYS A 68 9.62 6.29 -4.94
C LYS A 68 8.61 6.84 -3.94
N THR A 69 8.49 6.23 -2.76
CA THR A 69 7.63 6.73 -1.68
C THR A 69 8.13 6.31 -0.29
N THR A 70 7.52 6.82 0.77
CA THR A 70 7.79 6.50 2.17
C THR A 70 6.49 6.46 2.96
N GLY A 71 6.46 5.82 4.14
CA GLY A 71 5.21 5.71 4.89
C GLY A 71 4.15 4.96 4.09
N PHE A 72 4.59 3.96 3.33
CA PHE A 72 3.73 3.17 2.46
C PHE A 72 2.93 2.16 3.30
N GLU A 73 1.95 2.69 4.03
CA GLU A 73 1.22 1.99 5.09
C GLU A 73 0.12 1.07 4.54
N TYR A 74 -0.42 0.24 5.43
CA TYR A 74 -1.48 -0.73 5.13
C TYR A 74 -2.71 -0.08 4.48
N GLU A 75 -3.16 1.06 5.01
CA GLU A 75 -4.36 1.78 4.57
C GLU A 75 -4.27 2.21 3.10
N THR A 76 -3.13 2.81 2.71
CA THR A 76 -2.83 3.14 1.32
C THR A 76 -2.84 1.88 0.44
N ILE A 77 -2.18 0.81 0.90
CA ILE A 77 -2.01 -0.41 0.11
C ILE A 77 -3.34 -1.13 -0.15
N TRP A 78 -4.19 -1.32 0.86
CA TRP A 78 -5.48 -1.97 0.62
C TRP A 78 -6.41 -1.04 -0.18
N GLY A 79 -6.38 0.27 0.11
CA GLY A 79 -7.18 1.28 -0.54
C GLY A 79 -6.91 1.35 -2.04
N PHE A 80 -5.67 1.64 -2.45
CA PHE A 80 -5.32 1.70 -3.87
C PHE A 80 -5.09 0.32 -4.51
N GLY A 81 -4.88 -0.73 -3.72
CA GLY A 81 -4.70 -2.10 -4.19
C GLY A 81 -6.01 -2.85 -4.28
N ALA A 82 -6.33 -3.65 -3.24
CA ALA A 82 -7.47 -4.56 -3.22
C ALA A 82 -8.81 -3.86 -3.52
N ASN A 83 -9.04 -2.66 -2.98
CA ASN A 83 -10.30 -1.95 -3.19
C ASN A 83 -10.53 -1.56 -4.67
N LEU A 84 -9.44 -1.31 -5.40
CA LEU A 84 -9.43 -0.95 -6.83
C LEU A 84 -9.04 -2.12 -7.74
N LEU A 85 -8.82 -3.32 -7.20
CA LEU A 85 -8.37 -4.52 -7.93
C LEU A 85 -6.98 -4.37 -8.58
N ILE A 86 -6.08 -3.60 -7.96
CA ILE A 86 -4.69 -3.42 -8.38
C ILE A 86 -3.79 -4.30 -7.50
N ASP A 87 -2.95 -5.13 -8.13
CA ASP A 87 -2.07 -6.09 -7.44
C ASP A 87 -0.58 -5.80 -7.65
N ASN A 88 -0.25 -4.58 -8.07
CA ASN A 88 1.13 -4.12 -8.31
C ASN A 88 1.53 -3.02 -7.32
N LEU A 89 2.46 -3.34 -6.41
CA LEU A 89 2.98 -2.38 -5.43
C LEU A 89 3.66 -1.16 -6.06
N ASP A 90 4.23 -1.26 -7.27
CA ASP A 90 4.87 -0.12 -7.93
C ASP A 90 3.84 0.91 -8.43
N ASP A 91 2.64 0.46 -8.81
CA ASP A 91 1.55 1.35 -9.22
C ASP A 91 0.90 1.99 -7.98
N ILE A 92 0.67 1.20 -6.92
CA ILE A 92 0.17 1.67 -5.62
C ILE A 92 1.13 2.70 -5.00
N ALA A 93 2.43 2.47 -5.06
CA ALA A 93 3.44 3.42 -4.59
C ALA A 93 3.46 4.74 -5.38
N GLU A 94 3.06 4.72 -6.66
CA GLU A 94 2.93 5.95 -7.46
C GLU A 94 1.70 6.76 -7.02
N MET A 95 0.58 6.08 -6.75
CA MET A 95 -0.64 6.71 -6.22
C MET A 95 -0.39 7.32 -4.84
N ASP A 96 0.28 6.59 -3.96
CA ASP A 96 0.73 7.05 -2.64
C ASP A 96 1.58 8.33 -2.76
N ARG A 97 2.63 8.28 -3.60
CA ARG A 97 3.50 9.42 -3.86
C ARG A 97 2.74 10.63 -4.40
N THR A 98 1.76 10.41 -5.27
CA THR A 98 0.93 11.47 -5.83
C THR A 98 0.10 12.14 -4.75
N CYS A 99 -0.54 11.36 -3.88
CA CYS A 99 -1.29 11.86 -2.72
C CYS A 99 -0.41 12.66 -1.76
N ASP A 100 0.78 12.14 -1.42
CA ASP A 100 1.75 12.83 -0.55
C ASP A 100 2.15 14.20 -1.10
N GLU A 101 2.48 14.29 -2.39
CA GLU A 101 2.95 15.54 -3.02
C GLU A 101 1.86 16.61 -3.09
N VAL A 102 0.58 16.22 -3.18
CA VAL A 102 -0.55 17.15 -3.21
C VAL A 102 -1.22 17.33 -1.84
N GLY A 103 -0.75 16.64 -0.80
CA GLY A 103 -1.28 16.74 0.57
C GLY A 103 -2.68 16.15 0.72
N MET A 104 -2.92 14.99 0.11
CA MET A 104 -4.22 14.34 0.07
C MET A 104 -4.20 13.02 0.83
N ASP A 105 -5.27 12.76 1.57
CA ASP A 105 -5.46 11.50 2.28
C ASP A 105 -5.71 10.35 1.29
N THR A 106 -4.90 9.30 1.41
CA THR A 106 -4.92 8.12 0.54
C THR A 106 -6.19 7.30 0.73
N ILE A 107 -6.79 7.29 1.93
CA ILE A 107 -8.03 6.57 2.19
C ILE A 107 -9.19 7.22 1.43
N GLU A 108 -9.37 8.54 1.54
CA GLU A 108 -10.51 9.21 0.90
C GLU A 108 -10.34 9.21 -0.61
N MET A 109 -9.10 9.38 -1.11
CA MET A 109 -8.81 9.35 -2.55
C MET A 109 -9.05 7.94 -3.14
N ALA A 110 -8.54 6.88 -2.50
CA ALA A 110 -8.79 5.52 -2.93
C ALA A 110 -10.30 5.18 -2.94
N ASN A 111 -11.05 5.55 -1.90
CA ASN A 111 -12.49 5.32 -1.86
C ASN A 111 -13.26 6.16 -2.89
N THR A 112 -12.82 7.39 -3.16
CA THR A 112 -13.39 8.22 -4.23
C THR A 112 -13.20 7.55 -5.59
N MET A 113 -12.00 7.02 -5.86
CA MET A 113 -11.73 6.26 -7.09
C MET A 113 -12.56 4.98 -7.17
N ALA A 114 -12.68 4.24 -6.06
CA ALA A 114 -13.49 3.02 -6.00
C ALA A 114 -14.96 3.29 -6.32
N MET A 115 -15.52 4.37 -5.77
CA MET A 115 -16.86 4.85 -6.09
C MET A 115 -17.00 5.23 -7.56
N ALA A 116 -16.01 5.94 -8.13
CA ALA A 116 -16.02 6.29 -9.55
C ALA A 116 -16.00 5.03 -10.44
N MET A 117 -15.16 4.04 -10.13
CA MET A 117 -15.10 2.74 -10.84
C MET A 117 -16.40 1.95 -10.74
N GLU A 118 -17.16 2.10 -9.65
CA GLU A 118 -18.48 1.47 -9.50
C GLU A 118 -19.57 2.20 -10.31
N GLY A 119 -19.41 3.51 -10.52
CA GLY A 119 -20.38 4.36 -11.23
C GLY A 119 -20.43 4.17 -12.75
N GLY A 120 -19.34 3.70 -13.39
CA GLY A 120 -19.28 3.43 -14.84
C GLY A 120 -17.99 3.89 -15.50
#